data_AF-A0A364Y5N9-F1
#
_entry.id   AF-A0A364Y5N9-F1
#
_cell.length_a   1.000
_cell.length_b   1.000
_cell.length_c   1.000
_cell.angle_alpha   90.00
_cell.angle_beta   90.00
_cell.angle_gamma   90.00
#
_symmetry.space_group_name_H-M   'P 1'
#
loop_
_entity.id
_entity.type
_entity.pdbx_description
1 polymer ?
#
loop_
_entity_poly.entity_id
_entity_poly.type
_entity_poly.pdbx_seq_one_letter_code
_entity_poly.pdbx_strand_id
1 'polypeptide(L)'
;MIFIGACEPIEDRDKLKNTYEADDIQLEVIQTANGKGNGLTLKMNTPGVIGYWDYLIDKKFTDEVKVIFPIPGTHTFTYHVTTPLIKGGNPSDREVVSKTIQVTIEELDQELPADYYDLVGAQLQGKSWVFDRGSANWWYMSPNPANGGNPFGVWWNASECCAPSDQAGKMVFDLDGGANYSYYTDADNAEPTATGTFSFNGDFTKFNIGGGINILGADGTADVNGCAKSLGSFAQFTIVELTAERLVLYIPDASCTSGWTWIFVPEED
;
A
#
# COMPACT_ATOMS: atom_id res chain seq x y z
N MET A 1 54.79 21.52 -37.49
CA MET A 1 53.64 21.37 -36.58
C MET A 1 52.77 20.26 -37.14
N ILE A 2 52.89 19.05 -36.59
CA ILE A 2 52.11 17.87 -37.02
C ILE A 2 50.98 17.74 -36.01
N PHE A 3 49.75 18.03 -36.45
CA PHE A 3 48.55 17.65 -35.70
C PHE A 3 48.31 16.16 -35.94
N ILE A 4 48.59 15.34 -34.93
CA ILE A 4 48.26 13.92 -34.95
C ILE A 4 46.77 13.84 -34.60
N GLY A 5 45.92 13.85 -35.63
CA GLY A 5 44.52 13.49 -35.48
C GLY A 5 44.43 11.99 -35.24
N ALA A 6 44.32 11.58 -33.97
CA ALA A 6 43.91 10.22 -33.67
C ALA A 6 42.43 10.11 -34.06
N CYS A 7 42.14 9.34 -35.11
CA CYS A 7 40.79 8.85 -35.35
C CYS A 7 40.33 8.13 -34.09
N GLU A 8 39.17 8.51 -33.54
CA GLU A 8 38.48 7.61 -32.63
C GLU A 8 38.36 6.25 -33.34
N PRO A 9 38.80 5.14 -32.72
CA PRO A 9 38.71 3.84 -33.35
C PRO A 9 37.23 3.58 -33.68
N ILE A 10 36.95 3.21 -34.94
CA ILE A 10 35.64 2.71 -35.34
C ILE A 10 35.48 1.36 -34.65
N GLU A 11 34.83 1.38 -33.50
CA GLU A 11 34.58 0.19 -32.70
C GLU A 11 33.17 -0.30 -32.97
N ASP A 12 33.07 -1.52 -33.49
CA ASP A 12 31.83 -2.27 -33.53
C ASP A 12 31.63 -2.92 -32.15
N ARG A 13 30.86 -2.25 -31.30
CA ARG A 13 30.60 -2.70 -29.92
C ARG A 13 29.27 -3.42 -29.86
N ASP A 14 29.31 -4.71 -29.56
CA ASP A 14 28.12 -5.45 -29.15
C ASP A 14 27.54 -4.82 -27.87
N LYS A 15 26.30 -4.34 -27.95
CA LYS A 15 25.57 -3.82 -26.80
C LYS A 15 24.76 -4.96 -26.18
N LEU A 16 24.94 -5.16 -24.87
CA LEU A 16 24.04 -6.01 -24.09
C LEU A 16 22.62 -5.44 -24.21
N LYS A 17 21.67 -6.32 -24.54
CA LYS A 17 20.25 -6.02 -24.66
C LYS A 17 19.44 -7.09 -23.93
N ASN A 18 18.21 -6.75 -23.57
CA ASN A 18 17.29 -7.75 -23.03
C ASN A 18 16.98 -8.81 -24.09
N THR A 19 16.80 -10.04 -23.62
CA THR A 19 16.44 -11.18 -24.47
C THR A 19 14.94 -11.26 -24.72
N TYR A 20 14.14 -10.55 -23.92
CA TYR A 20 12.69 -10.53 -23.98
C TYR A 20 12.19 -9.12 -24.25
N GLU A 21 11.23 -9.01 -25.14
CA GLU A 21 10.37 -7.84 -25.32
C GLU A 21 9.01 -8.10 -24.65
N ALA A 22 8.20 -7.05 -24.47
CA ALA A 22 6.87 -7.19 -23.85
C ALA A 22 5.96 -8.15 -24.65
N ASP A 23 6.13 -8.24 -25.96
CA ASP A 23 5.32 -9.13 -26.82
C ASP A 23 5.65 -10.62 -26.62
N ASP A 24 6.86 -10.94 -26.15
CA ASP A 24 7.27 -12.32 -25.85
C ASP A 24 6.58 -12.86 -24.58
N ILE A 25 6.07 -11.98 -23.74
CA ILE A 25 5.47 -12.35 -22.45
C ILE A 25 4.02 -12.82 -22.67
N GLN A 26 3.72 -14.04 -22.27
CA GLN A 26 2.37 -14.62 -22.30
C GLN A 26 1.75 -14.56 -20.91
N LEU A 27 0.69 -13.77 -20.79
CA LEU A 27 -0.11 -13.66 -19.57
C LEU A 27 -1.46 -14.32 -19.79
N GLU A 28 -1.99 -14.95 -18.75
CA GLU A 28 -3.32 -15.55 -18.71
C GLU A 28 -4.03 -15.15 -17.41
N VAL A 29 -5.33 -14.91 -17.51
CA VAL A 29 -6.21 -14.67 -16.36
C VAL A 29 -7.34 -15.67 -16.43
N ILE A 30 -7.54 -16.40 -15.34
CA ILE A 30 -8.70 -17.26 -15.14
C ILE A 30 -9.56 -16.61 -14.06
N GLN A 31 -10.81 -16.31 -14.37
CA GLN A 31 -11.78 -15.79 -13.41
C GLN A 31 -12.82 -16.86 -13.05
N THR A 32 -13.35 -16.75 -11.85
CA THR A 32 -14.59 -17.43 -11.48
C THR A 32 -15.80 -16.85 -12.21
N ALA A 33 -16.98 -17.43 -11.95
CA ALA A 33 -18.25 -17.08 -12.58
C ALA A 33 -18.17 -16.88 -14.12
N ASN A 34 -17.51 -17.81 -14.81
CA ASN A 34 -17.38 -17.80 -16.28
C ASN A 34 -16.76 -16.51 -16.85
N GLY A 35 -15.75 -15.93 -16.19
CA GLY A 35 -15.05 -14.75 -16.71
C GLY A 35 -15.50 -13.42 -16.11
N LYS A 36 -16.34 -13.44 -15.07
CA LYS A 36 -16.97 -12.23 -14.49
C LYS A 36 -16.72 -12.05 -13.00
N GLY A 37 -16.35 -13.15 -12.34
CA GLY A 37 -16.17 -13.22 -10.91
C GLY A 37 -14.87 -12.59 -10.42
N ASN A 38 -14.80 -12.45 -9.10
CA ASN A 38 -13.69 -11.79 -8.41
C ASN A 38 -12.62 -12.78 -7.90
N GLY A 39 -12.86 -14.08 -8.01
CA GLY A 39 -11.81 -15.09 -7.84
C GLY A 39 -10.90 -15.13 -9.06
N LEU A 40 -9.66 -14.65 -8.92
CA LEU A 40 -8.70 -14.55 -10.01
C LEU A 40 -7.54 -15.54 -9.84
N THR A 41 -7.11 -16.13 -10.95
CA THR A 41 -5.79 -16.74 -11.10
C THR A 41 -5.03 -16.01 -12.20
N LEU A 42 -4.00 -15.25 -11.82
CA LEU A 42 -3.10 -14.53 -12.74
C LEU A 42 -1.89 -15.41 -13.02
N LYS A 43 -1.53 -15.60 -14.30
CA LYS A 43 -0.46 -16.52 -14.71
C LYS A 43 0.50 -15.90 -15.72
N MET A 44 1.79 -16.04 -15.46
CA MET A 44 2.87 -15.81 -16.41
C MET A 44 3.29 -17.17 -16.98
N ASN A 45 2.97 -17.40 -18.25
CA ASN A 45 3.14 -18.70 -18.90
C ASN A 45 4.41 -18.80 -19.76
N THR A 46 5.25 -17.75 -19.78
CA THR A 46 6.44 -17.67 -20.63
C THR A 46 7.61 -18.44 -20.03
N PRO A 47 8.11 -19.51 -20.66
CA PRO A 47 9.23 -20.27 -20.09
C PRO A 47 10.51 -19.44 -19.98
N GLY A 48 11.18 -19.54 -18.83
CA GLY A 48 12.47 -18.88 -18.59
C GLY A 48 12.38 -17.39 -18.24
N VAL A 49 11.18 -16.81 -18.23
CA VAL A 49 10.91 -15.47 -17.71
C VAL A 49 10.67 -15.57 -16.21
N ILE A 50 11.24 -14.64 -15.45
CA ILE A 50 10.99 -14.49 -14.01
C ILE A 50 10.66 -13.03 -13.71
N GLY A 51 9.95 -12.77 -12.63
CA GLY A 51 9.41 -11.45 -12.37
C GLY A 51 8.50 -11.38 -11.16
N TYR A 52 7.61 -10.39 -11.17
CA TYR A 52 6.56 -10.25 -10.17
C TYR A 52 5.29 -9.67 -10.77
N TRP A 53 4.16 -10.06 -10.18
CA TRP A 53 2.87 -9.45 -10.42
C TRP A 53 2.69 -8.21 -9.54
N ASP A 54 2.21 -7.14 -10.14
CA ASP A 54 1.62 -5.97 -9.51
C ASP A 54 0.14 -5.92 -9.90
N TYR A 55 -0.74 -6.16 -8.93
CA TYR A 55 -2.18 -6.27 -9.15
C TYR A 55 -2.96 -5.29 -8.26
N LEU A 56 -2.48 -4.05 -8.17
CA LEU A 56 -3.07 -2.90 -7.46
C LEU A 56 -3.03 -3.00 -5.93
N ILE A 57 -3.46 -4.12 -5.36
CA ILE A 57 -3.57 -4.29 -3.90
C ILE A 57 -2.34 -4.94 -3.29
N ASP A 58 -1.54 -5.69 -4.04
CA ASP A 58 -0.30 -6.29 -3.54
C ASP A 58 0.65 -6.64 -4.70
N LYS A 59 1.88 -7.02 -4.34
CA LYS A 59 2.91 -7.53 -5.25
C LYS A 59 3.31 -8.94 -4.87
N LYS A 60 3.39 -9.84 -5.85
CA LYS A 60 3.81 -11.23 -5.63
C LYS A 60 4.91 -11.64 -6.61
N PHE A 61 6.02 -12.12 -6.06
CA PHE A 61 7.19 -12.60 -6.79
C PHE A 61 7.02 -14.08 -7.14
N THR A 62 6.10 -14.35 -8.05
CA THR A 62 5.66 -15.70 -8.47
C THR A 62 5.12 -15.63 -9.89
N ASP A 63 5.08 -16.76 -10.57
CA ASP A 63 4.48 -16.86 -11.90
C ASP A 63 2.96 -17.00 -11.83
N GLU A 64 2.43 -17.50 -10.71
CA GLU A 64 0.99 -17.69 -10.48
C GLU A 64 0.54 -17.02 -9.19
N VAL A 65 -0.51 -16.19 -9.28
CA VAL A 65 -1.20 -15.57 -8.14
C VAL A 65 -2.65 -16.04 -8.13
N LYS A 66 -3.12 -16.55 -6.99
CA LYS A 66 -4.54 -16.76 -6.71
C LYS A 66 -5.01 -15.73 -5.71
N VAL A 67 -6.05 -14.98 -6.05
CA VAL A 67 -6.53 -13.87 -5.23
C VAL A 67 -8.04 -13.73 -5.34
N ILE A 68 -8.68 -13.44 -4.21
CA ILE A 68 -10.05 -12.93 -4.19
C ILE A 68 -9.94 -11.41 -4.29
N PHE A 69 -10.23 -10.86 -5.46
CA PHE A 69 -10.05 -9.44 -5.73
C PHE A 69 -11.24 -8.62 -5.19
N PRO A 70 -11.01 -7.53 -4.45
CA PRO A 70 -12.10 -6.89 -3.70
C PRO A 70 -12.83 -5.78 -4.47
N ILE A 71 -12.29 -5.31 -5.60
CA ILE A 71 -12.78 -4.10 -6.29
C ILE A 71 -13.48 -4.49 -7.59
N PRO A 72 -14.80 -4.24 -7.73
CA PRO A 72 -15.50 -4.38 -9.01
C PRO A 72 -14.97 -3.42 -10.08
N GLY A 73 -15.28 -3.69 -11.36
CA GLY A 73 -14.90 -2.84 -12.49
C GLY A 73 -13.73 -3.39 -13.30
N THR A 74 -13.17 -2.54 -14.18
CA THR A 74 -12.08 -2.91 -15.09
C THR A 74 -10.74 -2.47 -14.53
N HIS A 75 -9.85 -3.44 -14.33
CA HIS A 75 -8.55 -3.27 -13.70
C HIS A 75 -7.42 -3.67 -14.63
N THR A 76 -6.29 -2.99 -14.51
CA THR A 76 -5.06 -3.34 -15.23
C THR A 76 -4.08 -4.00 -14.26
N PHE A 77 -3.74 -5.25 -14.52
CA PHE A 77 -2.70 -5.98 -13.79
C PHE A 77 -1.43 -6.03 -14.61
N THR A 78 -0.27 -5.90 -13.95
CA THR A 78 1.03 -5.79 -14.62
C THR A 78 1.96 -6.89 -14.14
N TYR A 79 2.63 -7.58 -15.07
CA TYR A 79 3.76 -8.43 -14.74
C TYR A 79 5.05 -7.70 -15.13
N HIS A 80 5.96 -7.55 -14.16
CA HIS A 80 7.27 -6.94 -14.36
C HIS A 80 8.33 -8.03 -14.44
N VAL A 81 9.00 -8.10 -15.59
CA VAL A 81 10.09 -9.04 -15.84
C VAL A 81 11.34 -8.56 -15.12
N THR A 82 11.99 -9.47 -14.42
CA THR A 82 13.31 -9.24 -13.83
C THR A 82 14.36 -9.39 -14.93
N THR A 83 15.09 -8.31 -15.19
CA THR A 83 16.21 -8.31 -16.13
C THR A 83 17.52 -7.95 -15.39
N PRO A 84 18.65 -8.60 -15.72
CA PRO A 84 19.95 -8.23 -15.17
C PRO A 84 20.60 -7.06 -15.93
N LEU A 85 19.93 -6.50 -16.95
CA LEU A 85 20.52 -5.48 -17.81
C LEU A 85 20.60 -4.12 -17.10
N ILE A 86 21.82 -3.70 -16.82
CA ILE A 86 22.14 -2.39 -16.26
C ILE A 86 22.58 -1.47 -17.42
N LYS A 87 21.82 -0.40 -17.69
CA LYS A 87 22.20 0.59 -18.69
C LYS A 87 23.23 1.55 -18.10
N GLY A 88 24.26 1.88 -18.87
CA GLY A 88 25.25 2.91 -18.49
C GLY A 88 26.12 2.60 -17.26
N GLY A 89 26.10 1.35 -16.76
CA GLY A 89 26.88 0.95 -15.58
C GLY A 89 26.33 1.48 -14.24
N ASN A 90 25.16 2.13 -14.24
CA ASN A 90 24.48 2.62 -13.05
C ASN A 90 23.42 1.60 -12.61
N PRO A 91 23.58 0.91 -11.46
CA PRO A 91 22.62 -0.11 -11.00
C PRO A 91 21.18 0.39 -10.78
N SER A 92 20.97 1.71 -10.74
CA SER A 92 19.66 2.35 -10.66
C SER A 92 18.96 2.49 -12.02
N ASP A 93 19.71 2.45 -13.12
CA ASP A 93 19.19 2.61 -14.49
C ASP A 93 18.89 1.23 -15.10
N ARG A 94 17.93 0.53 -14.50
CA ARG A 94 17.47 -0.80 -14.95
C ARG A 94 16.37 -0.67 -15.99
N GLU A 95 16.45 -1.48 -17.05
CA GLU A 95 15.35 -1.62 -18.00
C GLU A 95 14.35 -2.66 -17.48
N VAL A 96 13.17 -2.19 -17.10
CA VAL A 96 12.06 -3.06 -16.67
C VAL A 96 11.18 -3.33 -17.89
N VAL A 97 11.19 -4.57 -18.36
CA VAL A 97 10.20 -5.05 -19.34
C VAL A 97 8.93 -5.41 -18.57
N SER A 98 7.77 -4.93 -19.01
CA SER A 98 6.50 -5.24 -18.36
C SER A 98 5.42 -5.50 -19.39
N LYS A 99 4.47 -6.39 -19.04
CA LYS A 99 3.25 -6.61 -19.81
C LYS A 99 2.04 -6.45 -18.93
N THR A 100 0.97 -5.90 -19.48
CA THR A 100 -0.28 -5.68 -18.78
C THR A 100 -1.39 -6.57 -19.33
N ILE A 101 -2.37 -6.86 -18.49
CA ILE A 101 -3.63 -7.49 -18.86
C ILE A 101 -4.78 -6.75 -18.19
N GLN A 102 -5.84 -6.48 -18.95
CA GLN A 102 -7.06 -5.87 -18.42
C GLN A 102 -8.06 -6.96 -18.07
N VAL A 103 -8.70 -6.81 -16.91
CA VAL A 103 -9.66 -7.76 -16.36
C VAL A 103 -10.86 -6.99 -15.86
N THR A 104 -12.06 -7.43 -16.23
CA THR A 104 -13.32 -6.84 -15.76
C THR A 104 -13.98 -7.77 -14.76
N ILE A 105 -14.29 -7.24 -13.59
CA ILE A 105 -14.99 -7.93 -12.50
C ILE A 105 -16.38 -7.32 -12.40
N GLU A 106 -17.40 -8.09 -12.76
CA GLU A 106 -18.80 -7.64 -12.76
C GLU A 106 -19.51 -8.07 -11.48
N GLU A 107 -19.05 -9.13 -10.81
CA GLU A 107 -19.66 -9.68 -9.61
C GLU A 107 -18.62 -10.15 -8.59
N LEU A 108 -18.93 -9.93 -7.30
CA LEU A 108 -18.18 -10.48 -6.18
C LEU A 108 -18.79 -11.84 -5.80
N ASP A 109 -18.51 -12.88 -6.60
CA ASP A 109 -19.04 -14.23 -6.41
C ASP A 109 -18.33 -15.02 -5.31
N GLN A 110 -17.14 -14.58 -4.89
CA GLN A 110 -16.40 -15.09 -3.75
C GLN A 110 -16.39 -14.07 -2.61
N GLU A 111 -16.65 -14.56 -1.40
CA GLU A 111 -16.66 -13.77 -0.17
C GLU A 111 -15.28 -13.14 0.08
N LEU A 112 -15.26 -11.84 0.39
CA LEU A 112 -14.03 -11.14 0.73
C LEU A 112 -13.61 -11.48 2.18
N PRO A 113 -12.32 -11.35 2.52
CA PRO A 113 -11.89 -11.35 3.91
C PRO A 113 -12.68 -10.31 4.74
N ALA A 114 -13.02 -10.69 5.98
CA ALA A 114 -13.84 -9.89 6.90
C ALA A 114 -13.30 -8.45 7.06
N ASP A 115 -11.98 -8.31 7.07
CA ASP A 115 -11.24 -7.06 7.16
C ASP A 115 -11.67 -6.00 6.14
N TYR A 116 -12.06 -6.40 4.92
CA TYR A 116 -12.60 -5.45 3.94
C TYR A 116 -13.93 -4.88 4.42
N TYR A 117 -14.88 -5.74 4.84
CA TYR A 117 -16.18 -5.30 5.34
C TYR A 117 -16.05 -4.48 6.63
N ASP A 118 -15.12 -4.86 7.49
CA ASP A 118 -14.82 -4.11 8.71
C ASP A 118 -14.24 -2.74 8.39
N LEU A 119 -13.30 -2.63 7.45
CA LEU A 119 -12.65 -1.37 7.09
C LEU A 119 -13.57 -0.42 6.30
N VAL A 120 -14.26 -0.92 5.27
CA VAL A 120 -14.99 -0.07 4.30
C VAL A 120 -16.51 -0.18 4.41
N GLY A 121 -17.02 -0.96 5.36
CA GLY A 121 -18.46 -1.10 5.64
C GLY A 121 -19.03 -2.43 5.17
N ALA A 122 -20.08 -2.89 5.85
CA ALA A 122 -20.69 -4.21 5.65
C ALA A 122 -21.27 -4.43 4.23
N GLN A 123 -21.54 -3.35 3.49
CA GLN A 123 -22.03 -3.38 2.11
C GLN A 123 -21.00 -2.83 1.11
N LEU A 124 -19.74 -2.69 1.56
CA LEU A 124 -18.64 -2.10 0.80
C LEU A 124 -18.89 -0.65 0.33
N GLN A 125 -19.73 0.08 1.07
CA GLN A 125 -20.21 1.41 0.69
C GLN A 125 -19.21 2.55 0.96
N GLY A 126 -18.06 2.24 1.53
CA GLY A 126 -17.13 3.22 2.07
C GLY A 126 -17.43 3.52 3.54
N LYS A 127 -16.39 3.80 4.33
CA LYS A 127 -16.51 4.11 5.75
C LYS A 127 -15.49 5.17 6.17
N SER A 128 -15.96 6.12 6.97
CA SER A 128 -15.14 7.12 7.65
C SER A 128 -14.67 6.63 9.02
N TRP A 129 -13.43 6.94 9.36
CA TRP A 129 -12.80 6.64 10.65
C TRP A 129 -12.25 7.91 11.27
N VAL A 130 -12.55 8.11 12.54
CA VAL A 130 -12.10 9.24 13.36
C VAL A 130 -11.42 8.72 14.63
N PHE A 131 -10.61 9.54 15.29
CA PHE A 131 -10.04 9.15 16.58
C PHE A 131 -11.11 8.82 17.62
N ASP A 132 -10.88 7.79 18.43
CA ASP A 132 -11.74 7.40 19.56
C ASP A 132 -11.61 8.38 20.75
N ARG A 133 -11.96 9.65 20.52
CA ARG A 133 -11.78 10.74 21.49
C ARG A 133 -12.67 10.63 22.73
N GLY A 134 -13.66 9.72 22.71
CA GLY A 134 -14.46 9.35 23.88
C GLY A 134 -13.73 8.41 24.85
N SER A 135 -12.70 7.71 24.37
CA SER A 135 -11.84 6.85 25.20
C SER A 135 -10.72 7.63 25.89
N ALA A 136 -10.20 7.08 26.99
CA ALA A 136 -9.07 7.70 27.69
C ALA A 136 -7.76 7.69 26.88
N ASN A 137 -7.53 6.64 26.08
CA ASN A 137 -6.28 6.43 25.34
C ASN A 137 -6.60 6.16 23.87
N TRP A 138 -6.50 7.17 23.01
CA TRP A 138 -6.75 7.01 21.57
C TRP A 138 -5.52 7.31 20.70
N TRP A 139 -4.51 7.94 21.29
CA TRP A 139 -3.25 8.20 20.62
C TRP A 139 -2.13 8.32 21.65
N TYR A 140 -1.23 7.34 21.65
CA TYR A 140 -0.25 7.19 22.72
C TYR A 140 1.00 6.43 22.27
N MET A 141 2.08 6.64 23.02
CA MET A 141 3.27 5.81 22.93
C MET A 141 3.06 4.50 23.67
N SER A 142 3.48 3.40 23.05
CA SER A 142 3.39 2.05 23.58
C SER A 142 4.72 1.29 23.45
N PRO A 143 5.02 0.34 24.35
CA PRO A 143 6.25 -0.44 24.29
C PRO A 143 6.38 -1.28 23.00
N ASN A 144 7.59 -1.38 22.46
CA ASN A 144 7.89 -2.23 21.30
C ASN A 144 7.78 -3.74 21.65
N PRO A 145 6.94 -4.54 20.94
CA PRO A 145 6.83 -5.99 21.12
C PRO A 145 8.14 -6.75 21.02
N ALA A 146 9.09 -6.28 20.20
CA ALA A 146 10.42 -6.90 20.10
C ALA A 146 11.19 -6.91 21.42
N ASN A 147 10.84 -6.01 22.36
CA ASN A 147 11.40 -5.92 23.70
C ASN A 147 10.45 -6.48 24.77
N GLY A 148 9.48 -7.32 24.40
CA GLY A 148 8.45 -7.86 25.29
C GLY A 148 7.29 -6.89 25.59
N GLY A 149 7.15 -5.85 24.77
CA GLY A 149 6.09 -4.84 24.87
C GLY A 149 4.72 -5.29 24.39
N ASN A 150 3.69 -4.50 24.70
CA ASN A 150 2.30 -4.68 24.26
C ASN A 150 1.80 -3.38 23.61
N PRO A 151 1.21 -3.41 22.40
CA PRO A 151 0.61 -2.23 21.76
C PRO A 151 -0.46 -1.52 22.60
N PHE A 152 -1.12 -2.22 23.54
CA PHE A 152 -2.06 -1.62 24.50
C PHE A 152 -1.41 -1.13 25.80
N GLY A 153 -0.11 -1.35 25.99
CA GLY A 153 0.63 -0.81 27.12
C GLY A 153 0.84 0.68 26.92
N VAL A 154 0.22 1.52 27.74
CA VAL A 154 0.40 2.98 27.65
C VAL A 154 1.67 3.37 28.38
N TRP A 155 2.69 3.79 27.63
CA TRP A 155 3.91 4.41 28.18
C TRP A 155 3.69 5.91 28.42
N TRP A 156 3.01 6.58 27.48
CA TRP A 156 2.66 8.00 27.57
C TRP A 156 1.42 8.30 26.74
N ASN A 157 0.39 8.81 27.40
CA ASN A 157 -0.86 9.21 26.76
C ASN A 157 -0.72 10.61 26.15
N ALA A 158 -0.41 10.68 24.85
CA ALA A 158 -0.13 11.94 24.19
C ALA A 158 -1.42 12.75 23.90
N SER A 159 -2.58 12.09 23.87
CA SER A 159 -3.88 12.74 23.67
C SER A 159 -4.27 13.75 24.75
N GLU A 160 -3.73 13.66 25.97
CA GLU A 160 -4.12 14.51 27.11
C GLU A 160 -3.46 15.90 27.10
N CYS A 161 -2.27 16.03 26.53
CA CYS A 161 -1.49 17.27 26.59
C CYS A 161 -1.13 17.85 25.23
N CYS A 162 -1.07 16.97 24.23
CA CYS A 162 -0.19 17.15 23.10
C CYS A 162 -0.82 16.56 21.83
N ALA A 163 -2.15 16.48 21.81
CA ALA A 163 -2.94 15.92 20.73
C ALA A 163 -2.51 16.48 19.37
N PRO A 164 -2.55 15.65 18.31
CA PRO A 164 -2.07 16.07 17.01
C PRO A 164 -3.00 17.13 16.41
N SER A 165 -2.47 17.96 15.50
CA SER A 165 -3.23 19.06 14.89
C SER A 165 -4.41 18.59 14.05
N ASP A 166 -4.33 17.36 13.52
CA ASP A 166 -5.36 16.68 12.74
C ASP A 166 -6.30 15.82 13.61
N GLN A 167 -6.30 15.99 14.95
CA GLN A 167 -7.15 15.19 15.85
C GLN A 167 -8.66 15.29 15.58
N ALA A 168 -9.10 16.35 14.89
CA ALA A 168 -10.49 16.55 14.47
C ALA A 168 -10.75 16.08 13.04
N GLY A 169 -9.75 15.51 12.38
CA GLY A 169 -9.83 14.99 11.02
C GLY A 169 -10.50 13.63 10.92
N LYS A 170 -10.56 13.13 9.68
CA LYS A 170 -11.10 11.81 9.36
C LYS A 170 -10.36 11.13 8.22
N MET A 171 -10.53 9.82 8.17
CA MET A 171 -9.98 8.93 7.16
C MET A 171 -11.12 8.18 6.49
N VAL A 172 -11.23 8.24 5.17
CA VAL A 172 -12.27 7.53 4.42
C VAL A 172 -11.61 6.46 3.57
N PHE A 173 -12.12 5.23 3.68
CA PHE A 173 -11.71 4.09 2.85
C PHE A 173 -12.90 3.58 2.07
N ASP A 174 -12.73 3.38 0.77
CA ASP A 174 -13.75 2.84 -0.12
C ASP A 174 -13.14 1.95 -1.21
N LEU A 175 -14.00 1.18 -1.86
CA LEU A 175 -13.65 0.28 -2.97
C LEU A 175 -14.28 0.75 -4.30
N ASP A 176 -14.58 2.03 -4.45
CA ASP A 176 -15.23 2.55 -5.65
C ASP A 176 -14.21 2.73 -6.79
N GLY A 177 -14.14 1.73 -7.67
CA GLY A 177 -13.20 1.71 -8.81
C GLY A 177 -11.72 1.54 -8.43
N GLY A 178 -11.38 1.54 -7.15
CA GLY A 178 -10.03 1.35 -6.61
C GLY A 178 -10.04 1.15 -5.10
N ALA A 179 -8.91 0.78 -4.50
CA ALA A 179 -8.74 0.80 -3.03
C ALA A 179 -8.37 2.21 -2.58
N ASN A 180 -9.38 3.08 -2.48
CA ASN A 180 -9.19 4.51 -2.32
C ASN A 180 -9.04 4.90 -0.86
N TYR A 181 -8.17 5.88 -0.62
CA TYR A 181 -7.98 6.49 0.69
C TYR A 181 -8.11 8.00 0.58
N SER A 182 -8.98 8.59 1.39
CA SER A 182 -9.14 10.05 1.48
C SER A 182 -8.84 10.52 2.91
N TYR A 183 -7.97 11.51 3.01
CA TYR A 183 -7.50 12.07 4.27
C TYR A 183 -7.98 13.50 4.45
N TYR A 184 -8.55 13.79 5.61
CA TYR A 184 -9.07 15.11 5.99
C TYR A 184 -8.39 15.53 7.29
N THR A 185 -7.77 16.71 7.31
CA THR A 185 -7.21 17.28 8.55
C THR A 185 -8.29 17.78 9.52
N ASP A 186 -9.51 18.00 9.01
CA ASP A 186 -10.68 18.44 9.75
C ASP A 186 -11.92 17.75 9.14
N ALA A 187 -12.76 17.13 9.97
CA ALA A 187 -13.94 16.38 9.54
C ALA A 187 -15.01 17.25 8.84
N ASP A 188 -15.03 18.55 9.13
CA ASP A 188 -15.97 19.51 8.53
C ASP A 188 -15.53 19.97 7.12
N ASN A 189 -14.33 19.59 6.66
CA ASN A 189 -13.86 19.94 5.34
C ASN A 189 -14.71 19.27 4.25
N ALA A 190 -15.20 20.08 3.31
CA ALA A 190 -15.99 19.60 2.17
C ALA A 190 -15.19 18.70 1.21
N GLU A 191 -13.87 18.89 1.13
CA GLU A 191 -12.99 18.16 0.21
C GLU A 191 -11.80 17.55 0.98
N PRO A 192 -11.27 16.40 0.55
CA PRO A 192 -10.13 15.77 1.19
C PRO A 192 -8.88 16.64 1.07
N THR A 193 -8.10 16.71 2.15
CA THR A 193 -6.79 17.36 2.17
C THR A 193 -5.78 16.63 1.28
N ALA A 194 -5.88 15.30 1.22
CA ALA A 194 -5.07 14.46 0.35
C ALA A 194 -5.80 13.15 -0.01
N THR A 195 -5.44 12.56 -1.15
CA THR A 195 -5.99 11.28 -1.63
C THR A 195 -4.89 10.32 -2.03
N GLY A 196 -5.07 9.05 -1.67
CA GLY A 196 -4.11 7.99 -1.89
C GLY A 196 -4.81 6.65 -2.07
N THR A 197 -4.07 5.59 -1.80
CA THR A 197 -4.59 4.21 -1.87
C THR A 197 -4.32 3.47 -0.57
N PHE A 198 -5.01 2.36 -0.35
CA PHE A 198 -4.69 1.46 0.74
C PHE A 198 -4.51 0.02 0.26
N SER A 199 -3.80 -0.78 1.06
CA SER A 199 -3.75 -2.22 0.89
C SER A 199 -3.44 -2.98 2.17
N PHE A 200 -3.87 -4.24 2.20
CA PHE A 200 -3.47 -5.21 3.21
C PHE A 200 -2.31 -6.07 2.70
N ASN A 201 -1.50 -6.59 3.63
CA ASN A 201 -0.65 -7.73 3.29
C ASN A 201 -1.49 -9.02 3.26
N GLY A 202 -0.90 -10.11 2.75
CA GLY A 202 -1.64 -11.35 2.47
C GLY A 202 -2.25 -12.08 3.68
N ASP A 203 -1.88 -11.72 4.92
CA ASP A 203 -2.45 -12.27 6.15
C ASP A 203 -3.24 -11.24 6.97
N PHE A 204 -3.47 -10.04 6.42
CA PHE A 204 -4.22 -8.95 7.05
C PHE A 204 -3.67 -8.49 8.41
N THR A 205 -2.40 -8.77 8.71
CA THR A 205 -1.72 -8.23 9.90
C THR A 205 -1.12 -6.86 9.68
N LYS A 206 -1.03 -6.41 8.43
CA LYS A 206 -0.45 -5.11 8.06
C LYS A 206 -1.35 -4.35 7.11
N PHE A 207 -1.37 -3.05 7.34
CA PHE A 207 -2.09 -2.06 6.58
C PHE A 207 -1.11 -1.07 5.96
N ASN A 208 -1.24 -0.78 4.67
CA ASN A 208 -0.37 0.14 3.96
C ASN A 208 -1.20 1.30 3.40
N ILE A 209 -0.69 2.51 3.56
CA ILE A 209 -1.18 3.69 2.86
C ILE A 209 -0.18 4.09 1.77
N GLY A 210 -0.68 4.20 0.54
CA GLY A 210 0.03 4.65 -0.64
C GLY A 210 -0.16 6.15 -0.91
N GLY A 211 0.62 6.67 -1.86
CA GLY A 211 0.50 8.06 -2.31
C GLY A 211 1.32 9.07 -1.49
N GLY A 212 2.16 8.62 -0.56
CA GLY A 212 2.96 9.52 0.30
C GLY A 212 2.14 10.22 1.38
N ILE A 213 0.96 9.69 1.70
CA ILE A 213 0.04 10.20 2.72
C ILE A 213 0.13 9.31 3.94
N ASN A 214 -0.30 9.82 5.10
CA ASN A 214 -0.29 9.12 6.36
C ASN A 214 -1.65 9.15 7.04
N ILE A 215 -1.83 8.34 8.10
CA ILE A 215 -3.02 8.37 8.95
C ILE A 215 -3.03 9.60 9.86
N LEU A 216 -4.19 9.87 10.47
CA LEU A 216 -4.33 10.92 11.48
C LEU A 216 -3.31 10.71 12.62
N GLY A 217 -2.73 11.80 13.11
CA GLY A 217 -1.70 11.79 14.15
C GLY A 217 -0.35 11.22 13.71
N ALA A 218 -0.15 10.97 12.41
CA ALA A 218 1.10 10.47 11.85
C ALA A 218 1.67 11.36 10.73
N ASP A 219 1.00 12.46 10.37
CA ASP A 219 1.41 13.39 9.30
C ASP A 219 2.70 14.19 9.61
N GLY A 220 3.25 14.04 10.83
CA GLY A 220 4.49 14.68 11.26
C GLY A 220 4.35 16.17 11.55
N THR A 221 3.13 16.73 11.55
CA THR A 221 2.86 18.12 11.93
C THR A 221 2.68 18.28 13.43
N ALA A 222 2.28 17.21 14.12
CA ALA A 222 2.33 17.14 15.57
C ALA A 222 3.80 17.08 16.02
N ASP A 223 4.39 18.22 16.33
CA ASP A 223 5.71 18.33 16.96
C ASP A 223 5.62 17.86 18.42
N VAL A 224 5.34 16.57 18.60
CA VAL A 224 5.42 15.91 19.88
C VAL A 224 6.89 15.63 20.16
N ASN A 225 7.63 16.69 20.49
CA ASN A 225 9.05 16.66 20.85
C ASN A 225 9.93 15.92 19.82
N GLY A 226 9.64 16.04 18.52
CA GLY A 226 10.38 15.36 17.46
C GLY A 226 10.16 13.84 17.33
N CYS A 227 9.22 13.24 18.07
CA CYS A 227 9.02 11.79 18.15
C CYS A 227 7.98 11.19 17.19
N ALA A 228 7.10 12.03 16.62
CA ALA A 228 6.09 11.62 15.65
C ALA A 228 6.53 11.87 14.19
N LYS A 229 7.81 12.19 13.95
CA LYS A 229 8.28 12.58 12.62
C LYS A 229 8.34 11.39 11.66
N SER A 230 7.50 11.47 10.61
CA SER A 230 7.56 10.84 9.29
C SER A 230 7.70 9.32 9.25
N LEU A 231 6.59 8.63 8.95
CA LEU A 231 6.59 7.22 8.55
C LEU A 231 7.05 6.99 7.09
N GLY A 232 7.75 7.96 6.49
CA GLY A 232 8.21 7.87 5.10
C GLY A 232 7.06 7.93 4.09
N SER A 233 7.36 7.68 2.82
CA SER A 233 6.43 7.78 1.68
C SER A 233 5.48 6.58 1.51
N PHE A 234 5.65 5.52 2.30
CA PHE A 234 4.74 4.38 2.40
C PHE A 234 4.56 4.06 3.88
N ALA A 235 3.48 4.55 4.47
CA ALA A 235 3.20 4.30 5.87
C ALA A 235 2.61 2.89 6.00
N GLN A 236 3.41 1.97 6.55
CA GLN A 236 2.99 0.63 6.90
C GLN A 236 2.71 0.54 8.40
N PHE A 237 1.52 0.05 8.73
CA PHE A 237 1.03 -0.16 10.08
C PHE A 237 0.80 -1.63 10.34
N THR A 238 1.00 -2.04 11.59
CA THR A 238 0.48 -3.30 12.11
C THR A 238 -0.97 -3.09 12.51
N ILE A 239 -1.85 -4.01 12.08
CA ILE A 239 -3.23 -4.06 12.54
C ILE A 239 -3.22 -4.85 13.84
N VAL A 240 -3.55 -4.16 14.94
CA VAL A 240 -3.71 -4.81 16.25
C VAL A 240 -5.13 -5.30 16.41
N GLU A 241 -6.09 -4.53 15.92
CA GLU A 241 -7.52 -4.83 15.93
C GLU A 241 -8.17 -4.16 14.71
N LEU A 242 -9.00 -4.89 14.00
CA LEU A 242 -9.89 -4.38 12.97
C LEU A 242 -11.22 -5.11 13.10
N THR A 243 -12.25 -4.36 13.43
CA THR A 243 -13.65 -4.80 13.50
C THR A 243 -14.53 -3.70 12.91
N ALA A 244 -15.82 -3.97 12.70
CA ALA A 244 -16.76 -2.97 12.20
C ALA A 244 -16.81 -1.66 13.03
N GLU A 245 -16.45 -1.71 14.31
CA GLU A 245 -16.58 -0.61 15.28
C GLU A 245 -15.25 -0.05 15.77
N ARG A 246 -14.12 -0.71 15.46
CA ARG A 246 -12.83 -0.36 16.05
C ARG A 246 -11.67 -0.70 15.13
N LEU A 247 -10.79 0.26 14.94
CA LEU A 247 -9.53 0.12 14.20
C LEU A 247 -8.38 0.56 15.10
N VAL A 248 -7.50 -0.38 15.44
CA VAL A 248 -6.30 -0.13 16.24
C VAL A 248 -5.08 -0.40 15.38
N LEU A 249 -4.32 0.66 15.11
CA LEU A 249 -3.09 0.63 14.33
C LEU A 249 -1.88 0.82 15.22
N TYR A 250 -0.78 0.18 14.83
CA TYR A 250 0.46 0.19 15.60
C TYR A 250 1.69 0.27 14.71
N ILE A 251 2.70 1.02 15.16
CA ILE A 251 4.07 0.91 14.66
C ILE A 251 5.01 0.58 15.81
N PRO A 252 6.00 -0.31 15.61
CA PRO A 252 6.93 -0.68 16.66
C PRO A 252 8.03 0.35 16.94
N ASP A 253 8.45 1.08 15.91
CA ASP A 253 9.64 1.94 15.95
C ASP A 253 9.40 3.25 15.19
N ALA A 254 8.80 4.23 15.87
CA ALA A 254 8.76 5.61 15.40
C ALA A 254 10.14 6.31 15.55
N SER A 255 10.25 7.56 15.10
CA SER A 255 11.49 8.35 15.09
C SER A 255 12.15 8.58 16.47
N CYS A 256 11.48 8.21 17.57
CA CYS A 256 12.03 8.15 18.93
C CYS A 256 12.18 6.72 19.48
N THR A 257 12.36 5.69 18.64
CA THR A 257 12.57 4.29 19.06
C THR A 257 11.48 3.75 20.00
N SER A 258 10.27 4.24 19.80
CA SER A 258 9.10 3.92 20.61
C SER A 258 7.99 3.45 19.71
N GLY A 259 7.18 2.54 20.23
CA GLY A 259 5.95 2.16 19.57
C GLY A 259 4.91 3.26 19.71
N TRP A 260 4.02 3.34 18.73
CA TRP A 260 2.88 4.24 18.77
C TRP A 260 1.62 3.48 18.41
N THR A 261 0.55 3.78 19.13
CA THR A 261 -0.77 3.18 18.93
C THR A 261 -1.78 4.26 18.65
N TRP A 262 -2.59 4.02 17.62
CA TRP A 262 -3.74 4.83 17.25
C TRP A 262 -5.01 4.01 17.40
N ILE A 263 -6.05 4.62 17.94
CA ILE A 263 -7.36 3.99 18.10
C ILE A 263 -8.39 4.86 17.40
N PHE A 264 -9.09 4.24 16.47
CA PHE A 264 -10.14 4.86 15.69
C PHE A 264 -11.45 4.12 15.89
N VAL A 265 -12.53 4.87 15.71
CA VAL A 265 -13.91 4.40 15.64
C VAL A 265 -14.54 4.94 14.36
N PRO A 266 -15.62 4.32 13.85
CA PRO A 266 -16.39 4.89 12.77
C PRO A 266 -16.86 6.31 13.12
N GLU A 267 -16.87 7.20 12.13
CA GLU A 267 -17.59 8.49 12.25
C GLU A 267 -19.08 8.17 12.48
N GLU A 268 -19.67 8.71 13.55
CA GLU A 268 -21.12 8.61 13.77
C GLU A 268 -21.85 9.47 12.73
N ASP A 269 -22.92 8.95 12.13
CA ASP A 269 -23.81 9.67 11.22
C ASP A 269 -24.61 10.79 11.93
#